data_AF-A0A645JDU4-F1
#
_entry.id   AF-A0A645JDU4-F1
#
_cell.length_a   1.000
_cell.length_b   1.000
_cell.length_c   1.000
_cell.angle_alpha   90.00
_cell.angle_beta   90.00
_cell.angle_gamma   90.00
#
_symmetry.space_group_name_H-M   'P 1'
#
loop_
_entity.id
_entity.type
_entity.pdbx_description
1 polymer ?
#
loop_
_entity_poly.entity_id
_entity_poly.type
_entity_poly.pdbx_seq_one_letter_code
_entity_poly.pdbx_strand_id
1 'polypeptide(L)'
;MMGTGSLFAFPGSIPGALMVGFAYRFFKKNWAALVEPLGTGPIGATISALVIGPAIGKTPALGALQIAFLASSIPGALLGFALVVMTKKMGLFKDLI
;
A
#
# COMPACT_ATOMS: atom_id res chain seq x y z
N MET A 1 -15.81 20.34 -2.61
CA MET A 1 -15.10 19.04 -2.53
C MET A 1 -13.65 19.29 -2.90
N MET A 2 -12.74 19.34 -1.92
CA MET A 2 -11.32 19.61 -2.19
C MET A 2 -10.69 18.33 -2.78
N GLY A 3 -10.22 18.40 -4.02
CA GLY A 3 -9.48 17.34 -4.73
C GLY A 3 -8.10 17.03 -4.13
N THR A 4 -7.96 17.09 -2.80
CA THR A 4 -6.72 16.78 -2.08
C THR A 4 -6.48 15.28 -1.92
N GLY A 5 -7.54 14.45 -2.01
CA GLY A 5 -7.44 13.01 -1.81
C GLY A 5 -6.50 12.32 -2.81
N SER A 6 -6.57 12.68 -4.09
CA SER A 6 -5.78 12.01 -5.14
C SER A 6 -4.28 12.29 -5.00
N LEU A 7 -3.88 13.56 -4.85
CA LEU A 7 -2.47 13.95 -4.74
C LEU A 7 -1.79 13.38 -3.50
N PHE A 8 -2.48 13.41 -2.35
CA PHE A 8 -1.94 12.81 -1.14
C PHE A 8 -1.90 11.29 -1.19
N ALA A 9 -2.75 10.60 -1.98
CA ALA A 9 -2.82 9.14 -2.06
C ALA A 9 -1.68 8.48 -2.86
N PHE A 10 -1.11 9.18 -3.87
CA PHE A 10 -0.04 8.64 -4.72
C PHE A 10 1.26 8.21 -4.00
N PRO A 11 1.76 8.92 -2.97
CA PRO A 11 2.93 8.50 -2.20
C PRO A 11 2.71 7.24 -1.36
N GLY A 12 1.46 6.83 -1.11
CA GLY A 12 1.13 5.69 -0.26
C GLY A 12 1.41 4.34 -0.92
N SER A 13 0.92 4.19 -2.15
CA SER A 13 0.86 2.91 -2.84
C SER A 13 2.22 2.42 -3.33
N ILE A 14 3.13 3.34 -3.71
CA ILE A 14 4.46 2.98 -4.24
C ILE A 14 5.31 2.27 -3.17
N PRO A 15 5.51 2.82 -1.94
CA PRO A 15 6.23 2.11 -0.88
C PRO A 15 5.57 0.80 -0.46
N GLY A 16 4.24 0.75 -0.40
CA GLY A 16 3.48 -0.45 -0.10
C GLY A 16 3.72 -1.59 -1.09
N ALA A 17 3.65 -1.28 -2.40
CA ALA A 17 3.89 -2.25 -3.46
C ALA A 17 5.34 -2.76 -3.46
N LEU A 18 6.32 -1.87 -3.24
CA LEU A 18 7.73 -2.26 -3.10
C LEU A 18 7.94 -3.19 -1.91
N MET A 19 7.33 -2.89 -0.76
CA MET A 19 7.41 -3.73 0.44
C MET A 19 6.89 -5.15 0.16
N VAL A 20 5.74 -5.29 -0.51
CA VAL A 20 5.18 -6.58 -0.92
C VAL A 20 6.12 -7.30 -1.89
N GLY A 21 6.67 -6.60 -2.88
CA GLY A 21 7.60 -7.16 -3.87
C GLY A 21 8.88 -7.69 -3.24
N PHE A 22 9.49 -6.93 -2.33
CA PHE A 22 10.66 -7.39 -1.58
C PHE A 22 10.32 -8.57 -0.67
N ALA A 23 9.25 -8.49 0.12
CA ALA A 23 8.83 -9.60 0.98
C ALA A 23 8.58 -10.88 0.18
N TYR A 24 7.94 -10.78 -0.98
CA TYR A 24 7.73 -11.94 -1.85
C TYR A 24 9.05 -12.45 -2.44
N ARG A 25 10.00 -11.57 -2.80
CA ARG A 25 11.32 -11.96 -3.30
C ARG A 25 12.11 -12.79 -2.28
N PHE A 26 12.08 -12.41 -1.01
CA PHE A 26 12.80 -13.09 0.08
C PHE A 26 12.09 -14.35 0.57
N PHE A 27 10.79 -14.27 0.86
CA PHE A 27 10.07 -15.39 1.49
C PHE A 27 9.43 -16.34 0.48
N LYS A 28 9.12 -15.87 -0.74
CA LYS A 28 8.37 -16.62 -1.79
C LYS A 28 7.05 -17.21 -1.27
N LYS A 29 6.44 -16.55 -0.29
CA LYS A 29 5.17 -16.97 0.33
C LYS A 29 4.06 -16.00 -0.05
N ASN A 30 2.85 -16.54 -0.22
CA ASN A 30 1.67 -15.76 -0.58
C ASN A 30 1.32 -14.68 0.46
N TRP A 31 1.64 -14.91 1.75
CA TRP A 31 1.35 -13.94 2.82
C TRP A 31 2.13 -12.63 2.66
N ALA A 32 3.13 -12.56 1.76
CA ALA A 32 3.83 -11.33 1.43
C ALA A 32 2.89 -10.19 0.99
N ALA A 33 1.71 -10.48 0.44
CA ALA A 33 0.71 -9.45 0.14
C ALA A 33 0.23 -8.69 1.38
N LEU A 34 0.28 -9.30 2.57
CA LEU A 34 -0.17 -8.70 3.83
C LEU A 34 0.80 -7.66 4.40
N VAL A 35 2.02 -7.54 3.86
CA VAL A 35 2.98 -6.53 4.33
C VAL A 35 2.79 -5.16 3.70
N GLU A 36 1.88 -5.02 2.73
CA GLU A 36 1.58 -3.73 2.08
C GLU A 36 1.29 -2.59 3.08
N PRO A 37 0.47 -2.77 4.14
CA PRO A 37 0.15 -1.70 5.07
C PRO A 37 1.38 -1.19 5.84
N LEU A 38 2.42 -2.01 6.01
CA LEU A 38 3.68 -1.61 6.64
C LEU A 38 4.49 -0.64 5.77
N GLY A 39 4.35 -0.72 4.45
CA GLY A 39 4.91 0.27 3.54
C GLY A 39 4.00 1.49 3.38
N THR A 40 2.69 1.27 3.25
CA THR A 40 1.74 2.35 2.94
C THR A 40 1.50 3.29 4.12
N GLY A 41 1.33 2.76 5.34
CA GLY A 41 1.09 3.57 6.53
C GLY A 41 2.33 4.33 7.00
N PRO A 42 3.34 3.64 7.57
CA PRO A 42 4.54 4.27 8.11
C PRO A 42 5.34 5.08 7.09
N ILE A 43 5.61 4.52 5.91
CA ILE A 43 6.51 5.16 4.92
C ILE A 43 5.68 6.06 4.00
N GLY A 44 4.62 5.52 3.40
CA GLY A 44 3.77 6.24 2.45
C GLY A 44 3.08 7.46 3.05
N ALA A 45 2.46 7.34 4.23
CA ALA A 45 1.81 8.48 4.87
C ALA A 45 2.80 9.54 5.37
N THR A 46 4.02 9.13 5.76
CA THR A 46 5.08 10.07 6.17
C THR A 46 5.62 10.85 4.99
N ILE A 47 5.89 10.20 3.85
CA ILE A 47 6.27 10.89 2.61
C ILE A 47 5.14 11.84 2.17
N SER A 48 3.89 11.38 2.25
CA SER A 48 2.72 12.20 1.92
C SER A 48 2.62 13.45 2.81
N ALA A 49 2.78 13.30 4.13
CA ALA A 49 2.72 14.43 5.05
C ALA A 49 3.89 15.42 4.92
N LEU A 50 5.13 14.91 4.73
CA LEU A 50 6.34 15.73 4.73
C LEU A 50 6.70 16.32 3.37
N VAL A 51 6.32 15.68 2.26
CA VAL A 51 6.67 16.13 0.91
C VAL A 51 5.49 16.83 0.25
N ILE A 52 4.31 16.18 0.25
CA ILE A 52 3.13 16.74 -0.42
C ILE A 52 2.55 17.87 0.45
N GLY A 53 2.49 17.71 1.77
CA GLY A 53 1.92 18.72 2.68
C GLY A 53 2.49 20.14 2.45
N PRO A 54 3.82 20.33 2.60
CA PRO A 54 4.46 21.61 2.35
C PRO A 54 4.28 22.11 0.91
N ALA A 55 4.29 21.21 -0.09
CA ALA A 55 4.15 21.57 -1.49
C ALA A 55 2.77 22.16 -1.85
N ILE A 56 1.72 21.84 -1.09
CA ILE A 56 0.37 22.41 -1.25
C ILE A 56 -0.02 23.38 -0.13
N GLY A 57 0.94 23.82 0.70
CA GLY A 57 0.70 24.78 1.78
C GLY A 57 -0.28 24.28 2.85
N LYS A 58 -0.45 22.96 2.96
CA LYS A 58 -1.34 22.31 3.93
C LYS A 58 -0.50 21.47 4.88
N THR A 59 -0.79 21.54 6.17
CA THR A 59 -0.12 20.71 7.17
C THR A 59 -1.07 19.60 7.61
N PRO A 60 -1.26 18.53 6.80
CA PRO A 60 -2.11 17.43 7.22
C PRO A 60 -1.51 16.79 8.48
N ALA A 61 -2.36 16.46 9.45
CA ALA A 61 -1.92 15.73 10.62
C ALA A 61 -1.40 14.35 10.19
N LEU A 62 -0.11 14.10 10.39
CA LEU A 62 0.55 12.84 10.02
C LEU A 62 -0.23 11.62 10.52
N GLY A 63 -0.70 11.66 11.77
CA GLY A 63 -1.52 10.59 12.35
C GLY A 63 -2.85 10.38 11.63
N ALA A 64 -3.52 11.45 11.17
CA ALA A 64 -4.75 11.33 10.41
C ALA A 64 -4.51 10.69 9.03
N LEU A 65 -3.40 11.04 8.36
CA LEU A 65 -3.00 10.39 7.11
C LEU A 65 -2.62 8.91 7.33
N GLN A 66 -1.86 8.60 8.37
CA GLN A 66 -1.52 7.21 8.70
C GLN A 66 -2.76 6.36 8.95
N ILE A 67 -3.73 6.86 9.74
CA ILE A 67 -4.99 6.17 9.99
C ILE A 67 -5.78 5.98 8.69
N ALA A 68 -5.92 7.03 7.87
CA ALA A 68 -6.64 6.95 6.60
C ALA A 68 -6.00 5.93 5.64
N PHE A 69 -4.66 5.89 5.59
CA PHE A 69 -3.92 5.01 4.71
C PHE A 69 -4.01 3.56 5.17
N LEU A 70 -3.84 3.31 6.47
CA LEU A 70 -4.01 1.98 7.05
C LEU A 70 -5.45 1.48 6.89
N ALA A 71 -6.45 2.34 7.11
CA ALA A 71 -7.86 2.00 6.94
C ALA A 71 -8.18 1.54 5.51
N SER A 72 -7.48 2.07 4.50
CA SER A 72 -7.62 1.66 3.10
C SER A 72 -6.75 0.46 2.72
N SER A 73 -5.49 0.43 3.17
CA SER A 73 -4.51 -0.60 2.79
C SER A 73 -4.77 -1.95 3.46
N ILE A 74 -5.34 -1.98 4.66
CA ILE A 74 -5.63 -3.27 5.33
C ILE A 74 -6.65 -4.09 4.52
N PRO A 75 -7.84 -3.56 4.14
CA PRO A 75 -8.76 -4.27 3.26
C PRO A 75 -8.14 -4.59 1.89
N GLY A 76 -7.39 -3.66 1.31
CA GLY A 76 -6.71 -3.85 0.02
C GLY A 76 -5.72 -5.02 0.04
N ALA A 77 -4.87 -5.09 1.06
CA ALA A 77 -3.90 -6.17 1.25
C ALA A 77 -4.57 -7.54 1.46
N LEU A 78 -5.69 -7.58 2.21
CA LEU A 78 -6.49 -8.79 2.40
C LEU A 78 -7.10 -9.29 1.08
N LEU A 79 -7.68 -8.38 0.29
CA LEU A 79 -8.23 -8.69 -1.03
C LEU A 79 -7.12 -9.16 -1.99
N GLY A 80 -5.98 -8.47 -2.01
CA GLY A 80 -4.82 -8.85 -2.81
C GLY A 80 -4.30 -10.24 -2.43
N PHE A 81 -4.21 -10.54 -1.13
CA PHE A 81 -3.86 -11.88 -0.65
C PHE A 81 -4.87 -12.95 -1.10
N ALA A 82 -6.18 -12.68 -0.96
CA ALA A 82 -7.23 -13.58 -1.40
C ALA A 82 -7.12 -13.87 -2.91
N LEU A 83 -6.90 -12.84 -3.73
CA LEU A 83 -6.72 -12.98 -5.17
C LEU A 83 -5.52 -13.87 -5.51
N VAL A 84 -4.37 -13.67 -4.86
CA VAL A 84 -3.16 -14.51 -5.07
C VAL A 84 -3.44 -15.97 -4.72
N VAL A 85 -4.16 -16.23 -3.62
CA VAL A 85 -4.51 -17.59 -3.22
C VAL A 85 -5.48 -18.23 -4.21
N MET A 86 -6.50 -17.49 -4.67
CA MET A 86 -7.49 -17.98 -5.63
C MET A 86 -6.87 -18.31 -6.98
N THR A 87 -6.06 -17.40 -7.54
CA THR A 87 -5.40 -17.62 -8.84
C THR A 87 -4.42 -18.78 -8.79
N LYS A 88 -3.70 -18.97 -7.68
CA LYS A 88 -2.83 -20.14 -7.48
C LYS A 88 -3.63 -21.44 -7.45
N LYS A 89 -4.81 -21.46 -6.81
CA LYS A 89 -5.69 -22.64 -6.78
C LYS A 89 -6.27 -22.98 -8.15
N MET A 90 -6.61 -21.98 -8.95
CA MET A 90 -7.16 -22.15 -10.29
C MET A 90 -6.11 -22.52 -11.35
N GLY A 91 -4.81 -22.53 -11.00
CA GLY A 91 -3.74 -22.82 -11.95
C GLY A 91 -3.54 -21.73 -13.03
N LEU A 92 -4.15 -20.55 -12.85
CA LEU A 92 -4.22 -19.48 -13.85
C LEU A 92 -2.85 -18.90 -14.26
N PHE A 93 -1.84 -19.03 -13.39
CA PHE A 93 -0.48 -18.51 -13.63
C PHE A 93 0.60 -19.60 -13.54
N LYS A 94 0.25 -20.86 -13.83
CA LYS A 94 1.21 -21.98 -13.77
C LYS A 94 2.36 -21.85 -14.79
N ASP A 95 2.16 -21.02 -15.82
CA ASP A 95 3.11 -20.81 -16.92
C ASP A 95 3.85 -19.45 -16.85
N LEU A 96 3.59 -18.61 -15.84
CA LEU A 96 4.11 -17.22 -15.75
C LEU A 96 5.19 -17.00 -14.68
N ILE A 97 5.47 -17.99 -13.82
CA ILE A 97 6.44 -17.93 -12.71
C ILE A 97 7.28 -19.20 -12.70
#